data_AF-A0A3B8YN77-F1
#
_entry.id   AF-A0A3B8YN77-F1
#
_cell.length_a   1.000
_cell.length_b   1.000
_cell.length_c   1.000
_cell.angle_alpha   90.00
_cell.angle_beta   90.00
_cell.angle_gamma   90.00
#
_symmetry.space_group_name_H-M   'P 1'
#
loop_
_entity.id
_entity.type
_entity.pdbx_description
1 polymer ?
#
loop_
_entity_poly.entity_id
_entity_poly.type
_entity_poly.pdbx_seq_one_letter_code
_entity_poly.pdbx_strand_id
1 'polypeptide(L)' 'MNKSELVSAIAEKSGLSKVDAKKALDATLDAISGEVKKGGKVVLVG' A
#
# COMPACT_ATOMS: atom_id res chain seq x y z
N MET A 1 -3.81 4.68 -13.52
CA MET A 1 -3.67 4.46 -12.07
C MET A 1 -2.68 5.43 -11.46
N ASN A 2 -3.15 6.62 -11.12
CA ASN A 2 -2.49 7.51 -10.18
C ASN A 2 -2.78 7.06 -8.72
N LYS A 3 -2.19 7.75 -7.74
CA LYS A 3 -2.35 7.40 -6.32
C LYS A 3 -3.81 7.36 -5.87
N SER A 4 -4.66 8.25 -6.37
CA SER A 4 -6.10 8.29 -6.06
C SER A 4 -6.89 7.15 -6.69
N GLU A 5 -6.56 6.77 -7.92
CA GLU A 5 -7.15 5.61 -8.59
C GLU A 5 -6.76 4.30 -7.88
N LEU A 6 -5.52 4.20 -7.38
CA LEU A 6 -5.06 3.05 -6.58
C LEU A 6 -5.79 2.96 -5.24
N VAL A 7 -5.95 4.07 -4.52
CA VAL A 7 -6.74 4.13 -3.28
C VAL A 7 -8.19 3.71 -3.52
N SER A 8 -8.79 4.17 -4.62
CA SER A 8 -10.17 3.83 -4.97
C SER A 8 -10.30 2.34 -5.30
N ALA A 9 -9.39 1.78 -6.10
CA ALA A 9 -9.37 0.36 -6.42
C ALA A 9 -9.12 -0.53 -5.18
N ILE A 10 -8.27 -0.10 -4.25
CA ILE A 10 -8.06 -0.79 -2.98
C ILE A 10 -9.35 -0.74 -2.16
N ALA A 11 -9.95 0.45 -1.97
CA ALA A 11 -11.21 0.60 -1.24
C ALA A 11 -12.33 -0.30 -1.82
N GLU A 12 -12.49 -0.31 -3.15
CA GLU A 12 -13.50 -1.13 -3.84
C GLU A 12 -13.23 -2.63 -3.71
N LYS A 13 -11.98 -3.09 -3.86
CA LYS A 13 -11.64 -4.52 -3.78
C LYS A 13 -11.57 -5.07 -2.36
N SER A 14 -11.27 -4.23 -1.39
CA SER A 14 -11.06 -4.63 0.01
C SER A 14 -12.24 -4.28 0.92
N GLY A 15 -13.22 -3.52 0.43
CA GLY A 15 -14.36 -3.04 1.22
C GLY A 15 -14.00 -1.96 2.25
N LEU A 16 -12.77 -1.45 2.23
CA LEU A 16 -12.32 -0.40 3.14
C LEU A 16 -12.82 0.99 2.70
N SER A 17 -12.91 1.90 3.68
CA SER A 17 -13.18 3.31 3.37
C SER A 17 -12.04 3.92 2.56
N LYS A 18 -12.30 4.96 1.76
CA LYS A 18 -11.22 5.67 1.02
C LYS A 18 -10.11 6.21 1.94
N VAL A 19 -10.47 6.57 3.17
CA VAL A 19 -9.51 7.04 4.17
C VAL A 19 -8.60 5.90 4.63
N ASP A 20 -9.18 4.73 4.90
CA ASP A 20 -8.41 3.57 5.35
C ASP A 20 -7.61 2.94 4.20
N ALA A 21 -8.15 2.92 2.99
CA ALA A 21 -7.41 2.48 1.80
C ALA A 21 -6.19 3.37 1.52
N LYS A 22 -6.31 4.69 1.74
CA LYS A 22 -5.18 5.61 1.64
C LYS A 22 -4.14 5.33 2.72
N LYS A 23 -4.57 5.17 3.97
CA LYS A 23 -3.68 4.81 5.08
C LYS A 23 -2.97 3.48 4.84
N ALA A 24 -3.68 2.47 4.36
CA ALA A 24 -3.12 1.16 4.05
C ALA A 24 -2.08 1.24 2.93
N LEU A 25 -2.34 2.02 1.88
CA LEU A 25 -1.39 2.22 0.79
C LEU A 25 -0.12 2.94 1.28
N ASP A 26 -0.26 4.04 2.02
CA ASP A 26 0.89 4.78 2.55
C ASP A 26 1.69 3.92 3.55
N ALA A 27 1.01 3.18 4.44
CA ALA A 27 1.68 2.27 5.38
C ALA A 27 2.44 1.13 4.67
N THR A 28 1.87 0.59 3.59
CA THR A 28 2.54 -0.45 2.78
C THR A 28 3.79 0.11 2.12
N LEU A 29 3.70 1.30 1.53
CA LEU A 29 4.83 1.98 0.90
C LEU A 29 5.93 2.33 1.91
N ASP A 30 5.56 2.78 3.11
CA ASP A 30 6.51 3.08 4.18
C ASP A 30 7.19 1.82 4.72
N ALA A 31 6.45 0.73 4.94
CA ALA A 31 7.02 -0.54 5.37
C ALA A 31 8.02 -1.08 4.35
N ILE A 32 7.66 -1.06 3.06
CA ILE A 32 8.55 -1.48 1.97
C ILE A 32 9.78 -0.58 1.89
N SER A 33 9.58 0.74 1.95
CA SER A 33 10.68 1.72 1.89
C SER A 33 11.64 1.57 3.06
N GLY A 34 11.12 1.34 4.27
CA GLY A 34 11.91 1.10 5.47
C GLY A 34 12.75 -0.16 5.38
N GLU A 35 12.18 -1.24 4.87
CA GLU A 35 12.87 -2.52 4.77
C GLU A 35 13.93 -2.52 3.67
N VAL A 36 13.63 -1.93 2.51
CA VAL A 36 14.62 -1.74 1.43
C VAL A 36 15.77 -0.84 1.88
N LYS A 37 15.50 0.23 2.64
CA LYS A 37 16.56 1.10 3.20
C LYS A 37 17.49 0.37 4.16
N LYS A 38 17.01 -0.65 4.87
CA LYS A 38 17.82 -1.51 5.75
C LYS A 38 18.65 -2.55 4.97
N GLY A 39 18.54 -2.58 3.64
CA GLY A 39 19.13 -3.63 2.80
C GLY A 39 18.34 -4.93 2.84
N GLY A 40 17.16 -4.94 3.47
CA GLY A 40 16.25 -6.07 3.50
C GLY A 40 15.53 -6.22 2.16
N LYS A 41 15.29 -7.47 1.75
CA LYS A 41 14.48 -7.79 0.57
C LYS A 41 13.04 -7.99 0.99
N VAL A 42 12.13 -7.19 0.44
CA VAL A 42 10.70 -7.44 0.57
C VAL A 42 10.30 -8.47 -0.47
N VAL A 43 9.94 -9.66 -0.02
CA VAL A 43 9.39 -10.72 -0.86
C VAL A 43 7.90 -10.82 -0.58
N LEU A 44 7.09 -10.27 -1.48
CA LEU A 44 5.64 -10.47 -1.48
C LEU A 44 5.38 -11.75 -2.26
N VAL A 45 5.23 -12.87 -1.54
CA VAL A 45 4.84 -14.15 -2.15
C VAL A 45 3.32 -14.15 -2.32
N GLY A 46 2.86 -14.20 -3.57
CA GLY A 46 1.44 -14.13 -3.94
C GLY A 46 1.26 -13.65 -5.37
#